data_AF-A0A1D8UY54-F1
#
_entry.id   AF-A0A1D8UY54-F1
#
_cell.length_a   1.000
_cell.length_b   1.000
_cell.length_c   1.000
_cell.angle_alpha   90.00
_cell.angle_beta   90.00
_cell.angle_gamma   90.00
#
_symmetry.space_group_name_H-M   'P 1'
#
loop_
_entity.id
_entity.type
_entity.pdbx_description
1 polymer ?
#
loop_
_entity_poly.entity_id
_entity_poly.type
_entity_poly.pdbx_seq_one_letter_code
_entity_poly.pdbx_strand_id
1 'polypeptide(L)'
;MSAGSVSYKRHRFPSELIAHAVWLYFRFPLSFRLIEEMLLERGIVVSYETVRRWSLKFGVAFARSLRRKAARPGDIWHLDEVRVVIHGRPHWLWRAVDQDGYVLDEILQIRRNTKAARRLLTWLLKKQGIRPARLVTDKLGSYGAARRKLRLTVRHLSHKGLNNRAENSHLPLRKRERVMQKFRSPGGCQRFVSVFSAVRNLFVPPHSIDNALSRHIHRIRAFVQWNNATALTA
;
A
#
# COMPACT_ATOMS: atom_id res chain seq x y z
N MET A 1 -20.69 2.25 -17.52
CA MET A 1 -19.40 2.31 -18.26
C MET A 1 -18.51 1.19 -17.75
N SER A 2 -18.27 0.15 -18.56
CA SER A 2 -17.48 -1.03 -18.14
C SER A 2 -16.05 -0.61 -17.80
N ALA A 3 -15.68 -0.80 -16.54
CA ALA A 3 -14.41 -0.36 -16.01
C ALA A 3 -13.28 -1.23 -16.60
N GLY A 4 -12.34 -0.60 -17.33
CA GLY A 4 -11.27 -1.29 -18.07
C GLY A 4 -10.65 -2.44 -17.29
N SER A 5 -10.87 -3.65 -17.80
CA SER A 5 -10.20 -4.88 -17.38
C SER A 5 -8.69 -4.75 -17.59
N VAL A 6 -7.90 -5.45 -16.77
CA VAL A 6 -6.45 -5.48 -16.99
C VAL A 6 -6.21 -6.16 -18.34
N SER A 7 -5.64 -5.41 -19.30
CA SER A 7 -5.40 -5.93 -20.65
C SER A 7 -3.95 -6.42 -20.78
N TYR A 8 -3.81 -7.71 -21.06
CA TYR A 8 -2.53 -8.36 -21.36
C TYR A 8 -2.22 -8.42 -22.86
N LYS A 9 -3.04 -7.80 -23.71
CA LYS A 9 -2.83 -7.79 -25.17
C LYS A 9 -1.42 -7.31 -25.51
N ARG A 10 -0.80 -7.97 -26.51
CA ARG A 10 0.55 -7.68 -27.03
C ARG A 10 1.70 -7.92 -26.03
N HIS A 11 1.55 -8.82 -25.07
CA HIS A 11 2.69 -9.33 -24.29
C HIS A 11 3.03 -10.74 -24.76
N ARG A 12 4.33 -11.00 -24.90
CA ARG A 12 4.87 -12.31 -25.29
C ARG A 12 4.65 -13.38 -24.21
N PHE A 13 4.55 -12.97 -22.96
CA PHE A 13 4.51 -13.85 -21.81
C PHE A 13 3.07 -14.05 -21.30
N PRO A 14 2.73 -15.25 -20.77
CA PRO A 14 1.42 -15.51 -20.18
C PRO A 14 1.07 -14.52 -19.06
N SER A 15 -0.21 -14.21 -18.92
CA SER A 15 -0.72 -13.28 -17.92
C SER A 15 -0.43 -13.73 -16.49
N GLU A 16 -0.43 -15.04 -16.26
CA GLU A 16 -0.17 -15.70 -14.98
C GLU A 16 1.27 -15.42 -14.54
N LEU A 17 2.22 -15.55 -15.47
CA LEU A 17 3.63 -15.28 -15.23
C LEU A 17 3.87 -13.81 -14.91
N ILE A 18 3.27 -12.92 -15.70
CA ILE A 18 3.36 -11.47 -15.49
C ILE A 18 2.81 -11.10 -14.11
N ALA A 19 1.61 -11.60 -13.78
CA ALA A 19 0.97 -11.37 -12.49
C ALA A 19 1.84 -11.93 -11.34
N HIS A 20 2.40 -13.12 -11.50
CA HIS A 20 3.26 -13.74 -10.51
C HIS A 20 4.54 -12.94 -10.25
N ALA A 21 5.24 -12.48 -11.30
CA ALA A 21 6.44 -11.67 -11.17
C ALA A 21 6.15 -10.32 -10.47
N VAL A 22 5.03 -9.68 -10.81
CA VAL A 22 4.58 -8.43 -10.16
C VAL A 22 4.21 -8.68 -8.70
N TRP A 23 3.53 -9.80 -8.41
CA TRP A 23 3.22 -10.22 -7.04
C TRP A 23 4.49 -10.41 -6.22
N LEU A 24 5.48 -11.16 -6.74
CA LEU A 24 6.77 -11.38 -6.08
C LEU A 24 7.45 -10.06 -5.72
N TYR A 25 7.49 -9.12 -6.67
CA TYR A 25 8.12 -7.82 -6.47
C TYR A 25 7.44 -6.98 -5.37
N PHE A 26 6.11 -6.91 -5.33
CA PHE A 26 5.44 -6.08 -4.34
C PHE A 26 5.22 -6.78 -3.00
N ARG A 27 5.17 -8.12 -2.98
CA ARG A 27 4.88 -8.90 -1.76
C ARG A 27 6.13 -9.20 -0.93
N PHE A 28 7.28 -9.41 -1.57
CA PHE A 28 8.52 -9.84 -0.93
C PHE A 28 9.62 -8.80 -1.09
N PRO A 29 10.65 -8.81 -0.23
CA PRO A 29 11.79 -7.92 -0.34
C PRO A 29 12.74 -8.31 -1.49
N LEU A 30 12.22 -8.60 -2.68
CA LEU A 30 12.99 -9.00 -3.85
C LEU A 30 13.34 -7.79 -4.73
N SER A 31 14.51 -7.87 -5.39
CA SER A 31 14.90 -6.99 -6.48
C SER A 31 14.43 -7.56 -7.82
N PHE A 32 14.42 -6.75 -8.89
CA PHE A 32 14.04 -7.25 -10.20
C PHE A 32 15.00 -8.33 -10.73
N ARG A 33 16.29 -8.26 -10.37
CA ARG A 33 17.31 -9.25 -10.75
C ARG A 33 17.11 -10.58 -10.03
N LEU A 34 16.75 -10.54 -8.74
CA LEU A 34 16.41 -11.75 -8.00
C LEU A 34 15.17 -12.44 -8.59
N ILE A 35 14.18 -11.66 -9.06
CA ILE A 35 13.00 -12.24 -9.72
C ILE A 35 13.38 -12.85 -11.08
N GLU A 36 14.22 -12.19 -11.86
CA GLU A 36 14.78 -12.74 -13.10
C GLU A 36 15.50 -14.08 -12.85
N GLU A 37 16.36 -14.15 -11.83
CA GLU A 37 17.06 -15.37 -11.43
C GLU A 37 16.10 -16.49 -11.00
N MET A 38 15.10 -16.17 -10.17
CA MET A 38 14.05 -17.13 -9.76
C MET A 38 13.20 -17.64 -10.92
N LEU A 39 13.01 -16.83 -11.97
CA LEU A 39 12.29 -17.26 -13.17
C LEU A 39 13.19 -18.10 -14.10
N LEU A 40 14.48 -17.76 -14.18
CA LEU A 40 15.47 -18.53 -14.94
C LEU A 40 15.63 -19.95 -14.39
N GLU A 41 15.63 -20.13 -13.06
CA GLU A 41 15.66 -21.45 -12.41
C GLU A 41 14.49 -22.34 -12.86
N ARG A 42 13.35 -21.74 -13.20
CA ARG A 42 12.16 -22.43 -13.73
C ARG A 42 12.16 -22.57 -15.26
N GLY A 43 13.28 -22.29 -15.93
CA GLY A 43 13.41 -22.33 -17.39
C GLY A 43 12.80 -21.13 -18.12
N ILE A 44 12.43 -20.06 -17.42
CA ILE A 44 11.77 -18.89 -18.01
C ILE A 44 12.79 -17.78 -18.24
N VAL A 45 13.21 -17.61 -19.49
CA VAL A 45 14.17 -16.58 -19.89
C VAL A 45 13.47 -15.22 -20.03
N VAL A 46 13.71 -14.33 -19.07
CA VAL A 46 13.16 -12.96 -19.05
C VAL A 46 14.18 -11.99 -18.46
N SER A 47 14.27 -10.77 -18.99
CA SER A 47 15.18 -9.77 -18.43
C SER A 47 14.60 -9.05 -17.21
N TYR A 48 15.45 -8.60 -16.28
CA TYR A 48 15.00 -7.76 -15.14
C TYR A 48 14.25 -6.49 -15.59
N GLU A 49 14.62 -5.92 -16.75
CA GLU A 49 13.95 -4.73 -17.29
C GLU A 49 12.52 -5.05 -17.75
N THR A 50 12.30 -6.29 -18.22
CA THR A 50 10.95 -6.78 -18.54
C THR A 50 10.10 -6.87 -17.28
N VAL A 51 10.62 -7.45 -16.19
CA VAL A 51 9.95 -7.50 -14.88
C VAL A 51 9.65 -6.09 -14.35
N ARG A 52 10.59 -5.15 -14.51
CA ARG A 52 10.41 -3.75 -14.15
C ARG A 52 9.27 -3.09 -14.94
N ARG A 53 9.24 -3.29 -16.26
CA ARG A 53 8.16 -2.76 -17.14
C ARG A 53 6.80 -3.33 -16.77
N TRP A 54 6.72 -4.63 -16.48
CA TRP A 54 5.49 -5.24 -15.97
C TRP A 54 5.05 -4.62 -14.65
N SER A 55 5.96 -4.46 -13.70
CA SER A 55 5.66 -3.86 -12.39
C SER A 55 5.15 -2.44 -12.50
N LEU A 56 5.70 -1.64 -13.43
CA LEU A 56 5.25 -0.28 -13.71
C LEU A 56 3.88 -0.24 -14.39
N LYS A 57 3.67 -1.08 -15.41
CA LYS A 57 2.44 -1.11 -16.21
C LYS A 57 1.26 -1.71 -15.44
N PHE A 58 1.45 -2.90 -14.89
CA PHE A 58 0.38 -3.68 -14.29
C PHE A 58 0.16 -3.38 -12.81
N GLY A 59 1.21 -3.00 -12.07
CA GLY A 59 1.10 -2.74 -10.63
C GLY A 59 -0.02 -1.75 -10.27
N VAL A 60 -0.11 -0.63 -11.01
CA VAL A 60 -1.16 0.39 -10.80
C VAL A 60 -2.55 -0.16 -11.14
N ALA A 61 -2.65 -0.95 -12.21
CA ALA A 61 -3.92 -1.55 -12.64
C ALA A 61 -4.43 -2.58 -11.61
N PHE A 62 -3.54 -3.46 -11.13
CA PHE A 62 -3.84 -4.42 -10.07
C PHE A 62 -4.25 -3.72 -8.77
N ALA A 63 -3.50 -2.72 -8.34
CA ALA A 63 -3.83 -1.95 -7.13
C ALA A 63 -5.21 -1.28 -7.23
N ARG A 64 -5.58 -0.76 -8.40
CA ARG A 64 -6.91 -0.17 -8.63
C ARG A 64 -8.01 -1.24 -8.57
N SER A 65 -7.76 -2.44 -9.10
CA SER A 65 -8.69 -3.57 -9.04
C SER A 65 -8.91 -4.04 -7.60
N LEU A 66 -7.82 -4.19 -6.84
CA LEU A 66 -7.85 -4.57 -5.42
C LEU A 66 -8.62 -3.57 -4.55
N ARG A 67 -8.38 -2.27 -4.74
CA ARG A 67 -9.07 -1.22 -3.97
C ARG A 67 -10.57 -1.14 -4.24
N ARG A 68 -11.05 -1.54 -5.43
CA ARG A 68 -12.48 -1.56 -5.75
C ARG A 68 -13.25 -2.64 -5.01
N LYS A 69 -12.61 -3.78 -4.74
CA LYS A 69 -13.21 -4.94 -4.06
C LYS A 69 -12.81 -5.02 -2.58
N ALA A 70 -12.21 -3.97 -2.03
CA ALA A 70 -11.77 -3.95 -0.65
C ALA A 70 -12.98 -4.02 0.30
N ALA A 71 -12.82 -4.78 1.39
CA ALA A 71 -13.78 -4.78 2.50
C ALA A 71 -13.89 -3.37 3.09
N ARG A 72 -15.02 -3.09 3.76
CA ARG A 72 -15.20 -1.82 4.49
C ARG A 72 -14.12 -1.72 5.57
N PRO A 73 -13.29 -0.68 5.55
CA PRO A 73 -12.27 -0.50 6.57
C PRO A 73 -12.90 -0.14 7.92
N GLY A 74 -12.09 -0.33 8.96
CA GLY A 74 -12.46 0.06 10.30
C GLY A 74 -12.72 1.56 10.49
N ASP A 75 -13.46 1.89 11.54
CA ASP A 75 -13.86 3.24 11.92
C ASP A 75 -12.88 3.93 12.89
N ILE A 76 -11.84 3.23 13.35
CA ILE A 76 -10.76 3.80 14.16
C ILE A 76 -9.55 4.02 13.26
N TRP A 77 -9.19 5.29 13.05
CA TRP A 77 -8.09 5.64 12.14
C TRP A 77 -6.86 6.08 12.92
N HIS A 78 -5.72 5.44 12.63
CA HIS A 78 -4.40 5.80 13.12
C HIS A 78 -3.63 6.53 12.00
N LEU A 79 -3.07 7.70 12.30
CA LEU A 79 -2.32 8.49 11.34
C LEU A 79 -0.92 8.77 11.86
N ASP A 80 0.04 8.57 10.97
CA ASP A 80 1.45 8.84 11.25
C ASP A 80 2.17 9.25 9.97
N GLU A 81 3.37 9.79 10.17
CA GLU A 81 4.25 10.18 9.09
C GLU A 81 5.65 9.64 9.28
N VAL A 82 6.22 9.11 8.20
CA VAL A 82 7.60 8.62 8.18
C VAL A 82 8.44 9.44 7.22
N ARG A 83 9.65 9.80 7.68
CA ARG A 83 10.65 10.46 6.84
C ARG A 83 11.21 9.47 5.82
N VAL A 84 11.23 9.86 4.56
CA VAL A 84 11.80 9.13 3.42
C VAL A 84 12.80 10.06 2.72
N VAL A 85 14.03 9.60 2.44
CA VAL A 85 15.06 10.43 1.78
C VAL A 85 15.16 10.04 0.32
N ILE A 86 14.92 11.01 -0.58
CA ILE A 86 14.94 10.81 -2.03
C ILE A 86 15.91 11.83 -2.61
N HIS A 87 16.98 11.35 -3.28
CA HIS A 87 18.06 12.21 -3.81
C HIS A 87 18.57 13.25 -2.80
N GLY A 88 18.87 12.82 -1.57
CA GLY A 88 19.36 13.69 -0.50
C GLY A 88 18.30 14.63 0.11
N ARG A 89 17.10 14.73 -0.48
CA ARG A 89 16.04 15.62 0.02
C ARG A 89 15.05 14.86 0.91
N PRO A 90 14.75 15.38 2.11
CA PRO A 90 13.76 14.76 2.99
C PRO A 90 12.35 14.93 2.41
N HIS A 91 11.61 13.84 2.39
CA HIS A 91 10.19 13.78 2.13
C HIS A 91 9.50 13.11 3.33
N TRP A 92 8.19 13.30 3.42
CA TRP A 92 7.34 12.77 4.47
C TRP A 92 6.23 11.96 3.83
N LEU A 93 6.20 10.66 4.10
CA LEU A 93 5.10 9.79 3.73
C LEU A 93 4.09 9.81 4.87
N TRP A 94 2.98 10.49 4.62
CA TRP A 94 1.83 10.52 5.51
C TRP A 94 0.96 9.31 5.23
N ARG A 95 0.59 8.56 6.26
CA ARG A 95 -0.17 7.32 6.14
C ARG A 95 -1.31 7.30 7.14
N ALA A 96 -2.45 6.80 6.69
CA ALA A 96 -3.59 6.44 7.53
C ALA A 96 -3.80 4.92 7.47
N VAL A 97 -3.97 4.30 8.63
CA VAL A 97 -4.32 2.88 8.79
C VAL A 97 -5.52 2.73 9.72
N ASP A 98 -6.27 1.64 9.61
CA ASP A 98 -7.33 1.32 10.57
C ASP A 98 -6.83 0.49 11.78
N GLN A 99 -7.75 0.10 12.67
CA GLN A 99 -7.44 -0.70 13.85
C GLN A 99 -6.81 -2.07 13.54
N ASP A 100 -7.11 -2.65 12.38
CA ASP A 100 -6.61 -3.96 11.95
C ASP A 100 -5.28 -3.85 11.19
N GLY A 101 -4.80 -2.62 10.96
CA GLY A 101 -3.57 -2.33 10.22
C GLY A 101 -3.75 -2.30 8.70
N TYR A 102 -5.00 -2.20 8.23
CA TYR A 102 -5.32 -1.98 6.83
C TYR A 102 -4.94 -0.56 6.44
N VAL A 103 -4.14 -0.41 5.37
CA VAL A 103 -3.70 0.90 4.90
C VAL A 103 -4.82 1.58 4.12
N LEU A 104 -5.37 2.67 4.66
CA LEU A 104 -6.50 3.39 4.11
C LEU A 104 -6.09 4.35 3.01
N ASP A 105 -5.10 5.20 3.29
CA ASP A 105 -4.57 6.14 2.32
C ASP A 105 -3.16 6.63 2.67
N GLU A 106 -2.44 7.06 1.65
CA GLU A 106 -1.02 7.41 1.75
C GLU A 106 -0.63 8.51 0.77
N ILE A 107 0.10 9.51 1.26
CA ILE A 107 0.58 10.60 0.44
C ILE A 107 2.00 11.02 0.80
N LEU A 108 2.86 11.07 -0.21
CA LEU A 108 4.20 11.61 -0.11
C LEU A 108 4.15 13.13 -0.28
N GLN A 109 4.74 13.86 0.65
CA GLN A 109 4.83 15.32 0.64
C GLN A 109 6.25 15.77 1.00
N ILE A 110 6.70 16.90 0.48
CA ILE A 110 8.01 17.46 0.82
C ILE A 110 8.02 18.01 2.25
N ARG A 111 6.90 18.57 2.71
CA ARG A 111 6.81 19.29 3.99
C ARG A 111 6.00 18.50 5.04
N ARG A 112 6.48 18.52 6.28
CA ARG A 112 5.74 18.04 7.47
C ARG A 112 4.89 19.18 8.05
N ASN A 113 3.71 19.43 7.49
CA ASN A 113 2.86 20.56 7.91
C ASN A 113 1.35 20.26 7.89
N THR A 114 0.59 21.20 8.44
CA THR A 114 -0.88 21.18 8.48
C THR A 114 -1.53 21.06 7.09
N LYS A 115 -0.92 21.61 6.04
CA LYS A 115 -1.47 21.53 4.67
C LYS A 115 -1.44 20.08 4.17
N ALA A 116 -0.35 19.37 4.41
CA ALA A 116 -0.21 17.95 4.07
C ALA A 116 -1.16 17.08 4.90
N ALA A 117 -1.21 17.27 6.22
CA ALA A 117 -2.15 16.55 7.11
C ALA A 117 -3.61 16.75 6.68
N ARG A 118 -4.00 18.00 6.38
CA ARG A 118 -5.35 18.32 5.88
C ARG A 118 -5.64 17.63 4.57
N ARG A 119 -4.68 17.62 3.63
CA ARG A 119 -4.83 16.95 2.34
C ARG A 119 -5.10 15.46 2.52
N LEU A 120 -4.30 14.77 3.34
CA LEU A 120 -4.52 13.35 3.66
C LEU A 120 -5.93 13.14 4.23
N LEU A 121 -6.32 13.89 5.26
CA LEU A 121 -7.63 13.74 5.90
C LEU A 121 -8.79 14.00 4.94
N THR A 122 -8.71 15.03 4.09
CA THR A 122 -9.75 15.32 3.10
C THR A 122 -9.90 14.19 2.09
N TRP A 123 -8.79 13.65 1.58
CA TRP A 123 -8.84 12.52 0.64
C TRP A 123 -9.36 11.26 1.32
N LEU A 124 -8.93 11.00 2.55
CA LEU A 124 -9.36 9.87 3.34
C LEU A 124 -10.87 9.88 3.58
N LEU A 125 -11.43 11.00 4.02
CA LEU A 125 -12.88 11.16 4.23
C LEU A 125 -13.68 10.95 2.93
N LYS A 126 -13.21 11.53 1.82
CA LYS A 126 -13.87 11.36 0.51
C LYS A 126 -13.83 9.91 0.03
N LYS A 127 -12.69 9.24 0.19
CA LYS A 127 -12.46 7.89 -0.31
C LYS A 127 -13.21 6.83 0.50
N GLN A 128 -13.24 6.98 1.81
CA GLN A 128 -13.91 6.01 2.68
C GLN A 128 -15.42 6.27 2.79
N GLY A 129 -15.87 7.51 2.55
CA GLY A 129 -17.30 7.87 2.64
C GLY A 129 -17.88 7.78 4.05
N ILE A 130 -17.06 7.45 5.05
CA ILE A 130 -17.43 7.36 6.46
C ILE A 130 -16.62 8.36 7.28
N ARG A 131 -17.20 8.79 8.39
CA ARG A 131 -16.47 9.54 9.43
C ARG A 131 -15.90 8.54 10.43
N PRO A 132 -14.62 8.69 10.83
CA PRO A 132 -14.06 7.81 11.86
C PRO A 132 -14.76 8.05 13.19
N ALA A 133 -14.99 6.99 13.95
CA ALA A 133 -15.41 7.08 15.34
C ALA A 133 -14.28 7.68 16.21
N ARG A 134 -13.02 7.34 15.89
CA ARG A 134 -11.84 7.82 16.61
C ARG A 134 -10.68 8.12 15.67
N LEU A 135 -10.00 9.22 15.95
CA LEU A 135 -8.75 9.60 15.28
C LEU A 135 -7.61 9.45 16.28
N VAL A 136 -6.62 8.64 15.95
CA VAL A 136 -5.43 8.42 16.78
C VAL A 136 -4.22 8.95 16.00
N THR A 137 -3.43 9.81 16.62
CA THR A 137 -2.22 10.36 15.99
C THR A 137 -1.09 10.43 17.01
N ASP A 138 0.15 10.59 16.55
CA ASP A 138 1.21 11.07 17.43
C ASP A 138 0.95 12.54 17.84
N LYS A 139 1.83 13.10 18.69
CA LYS A 139 1.77 14.46 19.23
C LYS A 139 2.04 15.57 18.20
N LEU A 140 2.09 15.28 16.90
CA LEU A 140 2.29 16.30 15.88
C LEU A 140 1.08 17.25 15.80
N GLY A 141 1.27 18.52 16.18
CA GLY A 141 0.21 19.54 16.18
C GLY A 141 -0.45 19.82 14.82
N SER A 142 0.18 19.39 13.72
CA SER A 142 -0.39 19.50 12.36
C SER A 142 -1.72 18.75 12.20
N TYR A 143 -1.89 17.59 12.86
CA TYR A 143 -3.15 16.84 12.82
C TYR A 143 -4.27 17.58 13.56
N GLY A 144 -3.99 18.10 14.75
CA GLY A 144 -4.96 18.90 15.52
C GLY A 144 -5.39 20.17 14.78
N ALA A 145 -4.44 20.84 14.13
CA ALA A 145 -4.73 22.00 13.28
C ALA A 145 -5.55 21.63 12.04
N ALA A 146 -5.24 20.50 11.37
CA ALA A 146 -5.98 20.02 10.22
C ALA A 146 -7.43 19.60 10.61
N ARG A 147 -7.60 18.92 11.74
CA ARG A 147 -8.90 18.54 12.31
C ARG A 147 -9.80 19.76 12.52
N ARG A 148 -9.27 20.81 13.16
CA ARG A 148 -9.99 22.09 13.36
C ARG A 148 -10.40 22.74 12.04
N LYS A 149 -9.48 22.81 11.07
CA LYS A 149 -9.77 23.39 9.73
C LYS A 149 -10.83 22.60 8.97
N LEU A 150 -10.93 21.29 9.20
CA LEU A 150 -11.95 20.42 8.59
C LEU A 150 -13.24 20.33 9.42
N ARG A 151 -13.32 21.03 10.57
CA ARG A 151 -14.47 21.02 11.49
C ARG A 151 -14.92 19.60 11.87
N LEU A 152 -13.95 18.69 12.07
CA LEU A 152 -14.24 17.31 12.42
C LEU A 152 -14.52 17.18 13.92
N THR A 153 -15.75 16.84 14.27
CA THR A 153 -16.22 16.49 15.63
C THR A 153 -15.92 15.04 15.99
N VAL A 154 -14.68 14.59 15.74
CA VAL A 154 -14.22 13.23 16.10
C VAL A 154 -13.39 13.25 17.37
N ARG A 155 -13.54 12.22 18.23
CA ARG A 155 -12.66 12.02 19.38
C ARG A 155 -11.22 11.82 18.88
N HIS A 156 -10.34 12.76 19.21
CA HIS A 156 -8.94 12.76 18.81
C HIS A 156 -8.07 12.40 20.01
N LEU A 157 -7.34 11.30 19.91
CA LEU A 157 -6.40 10.81 20.92
C LEU A 157 -4.97 11.03 20.42
N SER A 158 -4.20 11.83 21.15
CA SER A 158 -2.79 12.08 20.87
C SER A 158 -1.92 11.52 22.00
N HIS A 159 -1.68 10.20 21.98
CA HIS A 159 -0.85 9.53 22.97
C HIS A 159 0.13 8.56 22.29
N LYS A 160 1.41 8.66 22.64
CA LYS A 160 2.52 7.91 22.01
C LYS A 160 2.26 6.40 21.94
N GLY A 161 1.69 5.78 22.98
CA GLY A 161 1.44 4.34 22.98
C GLY A 161 0.25 3.88 22.10
N LEU A 162 -0.69 4.77 21.78
CA LEU A 162 -1.87 4.40 20.99
C LEU A 162 -1.61 4.44 19.48
N ASN A 163 -0.50 5.06 19.05
CA ASN A 163 -0.16 5.18 17.62
C ASN A 163 0.74 4.04 17.09
N ASN A 164 1.07 3.05 17.93
CA ASN A 164 1.90 1.89 17.56
C ASN A 164 1.40 1.20 16.28
N ARG A 165 0.09 1.24 15.99
CA ARG A 165 -0.49 0.70 14.76
C ARG A 165 0.05 1.36 13.50
N ALA A 166 0.04 2.69 13.46
CA ALA A 166 0.57 3.43 12.32
C ALA A 166 2.10 3.29 12.23
N GLU A 167 2.80 3.34 13.36
CA GLU A 167 4.26 3.14 13.43
C GLU A 167 4.68 1.76 12.88
N ASN A 168 4.05 0.69 13.37
CA ASN A 168 4.33 -0.68 12.92
C ASN A 168 4.03 -0.88 11.43
N SER A 169 3.05 -0.15 10.89
CA SER A 169 2.75 -0.20 9.46
C SER A 169 3.94 0.23 8.60
N HIS A 170 4.83 1.09 9.12
CA HIS A 170 5.99 1.58 8.39
C HIS A 170 7.14 0.56 8.29
N LEU A 171 7.20 -0.44 9.19
CA LEU A 171 8.31 -1.40 9.24
C LEU A 171 8.50 -2.18 7.91
N PRO A 172 7.46 -2.74 7.26
CA PRO A 172 7.62 -3.42 5.99
C PRO A 172 8.11 -2.49 4.87
N LEU A 173 7.66 -1.23 4.86
CA LEU A 173 8.14 -0.25 3.89
C LEU A 173 9.62 0.06 4.11
N ARG A 174 10.05 0.25 5.37
CA ARG A 174 11.47 0.48 5.69
C ARG A 174 12.36 -0.69 5.28
N LYS A 175 11.89 -1.93 5.48
CA LYS A 175 12.60 -3.13 5.00
C LYS A 175 12.77 -3.09 3.47
N ARG A 176 11.72 -2.71 2.72
CA ARG A 176 11.80 -2.55 1.26
C ARG A 176 12.73 -1.41 0.84
N GLU A 177 12.64 -0.26 1.48
CA GLU A 177 13.48 0.91 1.17
C GLU A 177 14.97 0.60 1.30
N ARG A 178 15.36 -0.14 2.35
CA ARG A 178 16.75 -0.58 2.57
C ARG A 178 17.25 -1.48 1.44
N VAL A 179 16.47 -2.51 1.09
CA VAL A 179 16.84 -3.44 0.00
C VAL A 179 16.91 -2.72 -1.36
N MET A 180 16.03 -1.73 -1.58
CA MET A 180 16.01 -0.95 -2.81
C MET A 180 17.08 0.15 -2.88
N GLN A 181 17.90 0.32 -1.83
CA GLN A 181 18.89 1.40 -1.72
C GLN A 181 18.29 2.79 -1.93
N LYS A 182 17.13 3.05 -1.29
CA LYS A 182 16.34 4.30 -1.38
C LYS A 182 15.65 4.50 -2.73
N PHE A 183 14.64 5.37 -2.74
CA PHE A 183 13.91 5.72 -3.95
C PHE A 183 14.63 6.77 -4.79
N ARG A 184 14.55 6.63 -6.12
CA ARG A 184 15.13 7.57 -7.11
C ARG A 184 14.19 8.70 -7.54
N SER A 185 12.91 8.69 -7.17
CA SER A 185 12.05 9.83 -7.46
C SER A 185 10.83 9.87 -6.56
N PRO A 186 10.27 11.05 -6.27
CA PRO A 186 9.04 11.16 -5.50
C PRO A 186 7.87 10.44 -6.17
N GLY A 187 7.72 10.59 -7.50
CA GLY A 187 6.69 9.89 -8.27
C GLY A 187 6.89 8.37 -8.27
N GLY A 188 8.14 7.90 -8.35
CA GLY A 188 8.46 6.48 -8.23
C GLY A 188 8.10 5.91 -6.86
N CYS A 189 8.45 6.62 -5.79
CA CYS A 189 8.09 6.27 -4.41
C CYS A 189 6.57 6.21 -4.22
N GLN A 190 5.83 7.24 -4.63
CA GLN A 190 4.37 7.29 -4.50
C GLN A 190 3.69 6.13 -5.27
N ARG A 191 4.14 5.85 -6.50
CA ARG A 191 3.62 4.71 -7.28
C ARG A 191 3.92 3.38 -6.59
N PHE A 192 5.16 3.19 -6.13
CA PHE A 192 5.55 1.97 -5.43
C PHE A 192 4.69 1.75 -4.19
N VAL A 193 4.60 2.75 -3.30
CA VAL A 193 3.83 2.67 -2.04
C VAL A 193 2.36 2.38 -2.33
N SER A 194 1.77 3.03 -3.35
CA SER A 194 0.37 2.81 -3.72
C SER A 194 0.06 1.35 -4.07
N VAL A 195 0.97 0.67 -4.79
CA VAL A 195 0.80 -0.74 -5.17
C VAL A 195 1.19 -1.66 -4.04
N PHE A 196 2.32 -1.39 -3.38
CA PHE A 196 2.84 -2.13 -2.24
C PHE A 196 1.78 -2.27 -1.14
N SER A 197 1.13 -1.17 -0.75
CA SER A 197 0.10 -1.19 0.29
C SER A 197 -1.17 -1.92 -0.17
N ALA A 198 -1.55 -1.84 -1.44
CA ALA A 198 -2.71 -2.58 -1.95
C ALA A 198 -2.47 -4.10 -1.92
N VAL A 199 -1.28 -4.55 -2.32
CA VAL A 199 -0.88 -5.97 -2.23
C VAL A 199 -0.76 -6.39 -0.76
N ARG A 200 -0.18 -5.55 0.09
CA ARG A 200 -0.04 -5.86 1.52
C ARG A 200 -1.39 -6.02 2.21
N ASN A 201 -2.33 -5.11 1.97
CA ASN A 201 -3.68 -5.17 2.53
C ASN A 201 -4.42 -6.46 2.16
N LEU A 202 -4.09 -7.06 1.01
CA LEU A 202 -4.69 -8.31 0.59
C LEU A 202 -4.11 -9.54 1.29
N PHE A 203 -2.78 -9.60 1.42
CA PHE A 203 -2.07 -10.81 1.84
C PHE A 203 -1.60 -10.82 3.30
N VAL A 204 -1.64 -9.68 3.98
CA VAL A 204 -1.32 -9.59 5.40
C VAL A 204 -2.61 -9.75 6.19
N PRO A 205 -2.72 -10.81 7.02
CA PRO A 205 -3.93 -11.03 7.79
C PRO A 205 -4.16 -9.86 8.75
N PRO A 206 -5.43 -9.48 8.98
CA PRO A 206 -5.81 -8.57 10.06
C PRO A 206 -5.25 -9.04 11.40
N HIS A 207 -4.95 -8.09 12.28
CA HIS A 207 -4.48 -8.40 13.63
C HIS A 207 -5.49 -9.19 14.47
N SER A 208 -6.77 -9.10 14.15
CA SER A 208 -7.84 -9.91 14.75
C SER A 208 -7.72 -11.41 14.43
N ILE A 209 -6.90 -11.81 13.45
CA ILE A 209 -6.63 -13.21 13.15
C ILE A 209 -5.40 -13.69 13.96
N ASP A 210 -5.64 -14.53 14.95
CA ASP A 210 -4.62 -15.09 15.84
C ASP A 210 -4.22 -16.53 15.47
N ASN A 211 -5.16 -17.36 15.01
CA ASN A 211 -4.93 -18.79 14.81
C ASN A 211 -4.38 -19.16 13.42
N ALA A 212 -3.74 -20.33 13.35
CA ALA A 212 -3.05 -20.79 12.15
C ALA A 212 -3.99 -21.13 10.98
N LEU A 213 -5.14 -21.75 11.29
CA LEU A 213 -6.13 -22.14 10.29
C LEU A 213 -6.75 -20.91 9.61
N SER A 214 -7.18 -19.91 10.38
CA SER A 214 -7.69 -18.64 9.87
C SER A 214 -6.64 -17.89 9.05
N ARG A 215 -5.36 -17.93 9.44
CA ARG A 215 -4.26 -17.39 8.61
C ARG A 215 -4.13 -18.13 7.28
N HIS A 216 -4.27 -19.44 7.27
CA HIS A 216 -4.23 -20.26 6.06
C HIS A 216 -5.43 -19.96 5.14
N ILE A 217 -6.65 -19.96 5.68
CA ILE A 217 -7.88 -19.60 4.97
C ILE A 217 -7.78 -18.18 4.40
N HIS A 218 -7.27 -17.21 5.17
CA HIS A 218 -7.03 -15.85 4.70
C HIS A 218 -6.11 -15.84 3.48
N ARG A 219 -5.00 -16.59 3.51
CA ARG A 219 -4.06 -16.67 2.36
C ARG A 219 -4.71 -17.27 1.12
N ILE A 220 -5.50 -18.35 1.27
CA ILE A 220 -6.24 -18.93 0.14
C ILE A 220 -7.20 -17.90 -0.46
N ARG A 221 -8.00 -17.24 0.38
CA ARG A 221 -8.93 -16.17 -0.05
C ARG A 221 -8.19 -15.01 -0.72
N ALA A 222 -7.03 -14.64 -0.19
CA ALA A 222 -6.17 -13.60 -0.76
C ALA A 222 -5.69 -13.97 -2.17
N PHE A 223 -5.31 -15.23 -2.42
CA PHE A 223 -4.94 -15.70 -3.76
C PHE A 223 -6.13 -15.70 -4.73
N VAL A 224 -7.32 -16.11 -4.29
CA VAL A 224 -8.53 -16.03 -5.12
C VAL A 224 -8.83 -14.58 -5.50
N GLN A 225 -8.77 -13.66 -4.53
CA GLN A 225 -8.95 -12.23 -4.78
C GLN A 225 -7.85 -11.63 -5.65
N TRP A 226 -6.60 -12.10 -5.50
CA TRP A 226 -5.48 -11.72 -6.36
C TRP A 226 -5.74 -12.12 -7.82
N ASN A 227 -6.08 -13.38 -8.07
CA ASN A 227 -6.38 -13.89 -9.42
C ASN A 227 -7.55 -13.13 -10.07
N ASN A 228 -8.59 -12.85 -9.28
CA ASN A 228 -9.72 -12.01 -9.72
C ASN A 228 -9.30 -10.56 -10.02
N ALA A 229 -8.34 -10.01 -9.27
CA ALA A 229 -7.87 -8.64 -9.46
C ALA A 229 -6.91 -8.50 -10.64
N THR A 230 -6.17 -9.57 -10.94
CA THR A 230 -5.28 -9.69 -12.10
C THR A 230 -5.99 -10.24 -13.34
N ALA A 231 -7.30 -10.51 -13.28
CA ALA A 231 -8.10 -11.04 -14.39
C ALA A 231 -7.53 -12.36 -14.97
N LEU A 232 -7.03 -13.24 -14.09
CA LEU A 232 -6.60 -14.60 -14.44
C LEU A 232 -7.74 -15.61 -14.34
N THR A 233 -8.83 -15.22 -13.71
CA THR A 233 -10.09 -15.95 -13.63
C THR A 233 -11.07 -15.27 -14.58
N ALA A 234 -11.10 -15.72 -15.83
CA ALA A 234 -12.14 -15.43 -16.81
C ALA A 234 -13.00 -16.68 -16.97
#